data_AF-A0A523HHI5-F1
#
_entry.id   AF-A0A523HHI5-F1
#
_cell.length_a   1.000
_cell.length_b   1.000
_cell.length_c   1.000
_cell.angle_alpha   90.00
_cell.angle_beta   90.00
_cell.angle_gamma   90.00
#
_symmetry.space_group_name_H-M   'P 1'
#
loop_
_entity.id
_entity.type
_entity.pdbx_description
1 polymer ?
#
loop_
_entity_poly.entity_id
_entity_poly.type
_entity_poly.pdbx_seq_one_letter_code
_entity_poly.pdbx_strand_id
1 'polypeptide(L)'
;MSEKAPKPTDRVKLDVETILQTAEGRHFLNQLNFVSQIVTIKDSQVEFKGEQMVKTGYVADCKSVQLFKCPDGYFLFCNKAATKNNWSVSGRGLEEVLSKLYDNEIKNKLEEELASAEAAAE
;
A
#
# COMPACT_ATOMS: atom_id res chain seq x y z
N MET A 1 21.19 -1.59 32.06
CA MET A 1 21.27 -1.85 30.61
C MET A 1 19.95 -1.40 30.02
N SER A 2 19.94 -0.25 29.34
CA SER A 2 18.69 0.35 28.86
C SER A 2 18.21 -0.37 27.61
N GLU A 3 17.31 -1.34 27.77
CA GLU A 3 16.42 -1.78 26.69
C GLU A 3 15.58 -0.58 26.29
N LYS A 4 16.01 0.13 25.23
CA LYS A 4 15.18 1.08 24.52
C LYS A 4 14.00 0.29 23.94
N ALA A 5 12.86 0.36 24.62
CA ALA A 5 11.58 -0.03 24.05
C ALA A 5 11.45 0.57 22.63
N PRO A 6 11.06 -0.22 21.61
CA PRO A 6 10.97 0.26 20.25
C PRO A 6 10.00 1.45 20.19
N LYS A 7 10.46 2.57 19.62
CA LYS A 7 9.65 3.78 19.40
C LYS A 7 8.36 3.43 18.63
N PRO A 8 7.25 4.15 18.88
CA PRO A 8 5.93 3.82 18.37
C PRO A 8 5.88 3.81 16.82
N THR A 9 5.52 2.63 16.28
CA THR A 9 4.51 2.41 15.21
C THR A 9 4.65 2.99 13.79
N ASP A 10 5.82 2.93 13.16
CA ASP A 10 5.91 2.96 11.68
C ASP A 10 5.71 1.56 11.05
N ARG A 11 4.71 0.79 11.49
CA ARG A 11 4.48 -0.56 10.96
C ARG A 11 3.02 -0.73 10.53
N VAL A 12 2.85 -1.03 9.25
CA VAL A 12 1.54 -1.30 8.66
C VAL A 12 1.40 -2.81 8.46
N LYS A 13 0.24 -3.32 8.86
CA LYS A 13 -0.21 -4.67 8.51
C LYS A 13 -1.15 -4.57 7.33
N LEU A 14 -0.78 -5.19 6.23
CA LEU A 14 -1.59 -5.28 5.02
C LEU A 14 -2.02 -6.71 4.80
N ASP A 15 -3.32 -6.94 4.78
CA ASP A 15 -3.89 -8.19 4.31
C ASP A 15 -3.97 -8.13 2.79
N VAL A 16 -3.18 -8.98 2.14
CA VAL A 16 -3.09 -8.99 0.68
C VAL A 16 -4.16 -9.85 0.04
N GLU A 17 -4.93 -10.66 0.79
CA GLU A 17 -5.93 -11.65 0.32
C GLU A 17 -5.47 -12.55 -0.86
N THR A 18 -4.20 -12.46 -1.25
CA THR A 18 -3.53 -13.12 -2.38
C THR A 18 -2.51 -14.09 -1.82
N ILE A 19 -2.37 -15.22 -2.50
CA ILE A 19 -1.37 -16.22 -2.15
C ILE A 19 0.02 -15.64 -2.49
N LEU A 20 0.81 -15.29 -1.47
CA LEU A 20 2.13 -14.70 -1.64
C LEU A 20 3.14 -15.59 -2.39
N GLN A 21 2.83 -16.88 -2.52
CA GLN A 21 3.65 -17.88 -3.23
C GLN A 21 3.46 -17.83 -4.76
N THR A 22 2.49 -17.07 -5.29
CA THR A 22 2.29 -16.92 -6.74
C THR A 22 3.31 -15.94 -7.35
N ALA A 23 3.38 -15.88 -8.69
CA ALA A 23 4.19 -14.88 -9.38
C ALA A 23 3.78 -13.45 -9.01
N GLU A 24 2.48 -13.23 -8.84
CA GLU A 24 1.91 -11.93 -8.44
C GLU A 24 2.26 -11.58 -7.00
N GLY A 25 2.17 -12.55 -6.08
CA GLY A 25 2.63 -12.38 -4.70
C GLY A 25 4.10 -12.00 -4.60
N ARG A 26 4.97 -12.62 -5.40
CA ARG A 26 6.38 -12.24 -5.49
C ARG A 26 6.58 -10.84 -6.09
N HIS A 27 5.79 -10.47 -7.10
CA HIS A 27 5.85 -9.12 -7.67
C HIS A 27 5.46 -8.05 -6.64
N PHE A 28 4.38 -8.30 -5.89
CA PHE A 28 3.96 -7.49 -4.75
C PHE A 28 5.09 -7.34 -3.73
N LEU A 29 5.70 -8.43 -3.29
CA LEU A 29 6.78 -8.40 -2.30
C LEU A 29 8.03 -7.66 -2.81
N ASN A 30 8.35 -7.77 -4.09
CA ASN A 30 9.47 -7.05 -4.70
C ASN A 30 9.21 -5.54 -4.74
N GLN A 31 8.00 -5.12 -5.11
CA GLN A 31 7.63 -3.71 -5.10
C GLN A 31 7.60 -3.15 -3.68
N LEU A 32 7.10 -3.92 -2.72
CA LEU A 32 7.07 -3.49 -1.32
C LEU A 32 8.49 -3.36 -0.75
N ASN A 33 9.37 -4.33 -1.05
CA ASN A 33 10.79 -4.26 -0.67
C ASN A 33 11.55 -3.12 -1.35
N PHE A 34 11.05 -2.60 -2.47
CA PHE A 34 11.68 -1.49 -3.18
C PHE A 34 11.50 -0.15 -2.44
N VAL A 35 10.37 0.05 -1.76
CA VAL A 35 10.06 1.31 -1.04
C VAL A 35 10.04 1.16 0.47
N SER A 36 10.04 -0.06 0.99
CA SER A 36 9.95 -0.36 2.42
C SER A 36 10.70 -1.63 2.80
N GLN A 37 11.05 -1.75 4.08
CA GLN A 37 11.55 -3.00 4.64
C GLN A 37 10.37 -3.85 5.15
N ILE A 38 10.20 -5.03 4.55
CA ILE A 38 9.25 -6.04 5.07
C ILE A 38 9.79 -6.59 6.39
N VAL A 39 8.95 -6.54 7.43
CA VAL A 39 9.29 -6.97 8.78
C VAL A 39 8.88 -8.43 8.99
N THR A 40 7.66 -8.78 8.61
CA THR A 40 7.11 -10.12 8.82
C THR A 40 6.13 -10.47 7.69
N ILE A 41 6.12 -11.74 7.28
CA ILE A 41 5.12 -12.29 6.37
C ILE A 41 4.46 -13.49 7.09
N LYS A 42 3.13 -13.49 7.22
CA LYS A 42 2.36 -14.60 7.77
C LYS A 42 1.16 -14.88 6.87
N ASP A 43 1.12 -16.06 6.27
CA ASP A 43 0.02 -16.50 5.39
C ASP A 43 -0.29 -15.49 4.27
N SER A 44 -1.35 -14.69 4.42
CA SER A 44 -1.79 -13.63 3.50
C SER A 44 -1.61 -12.22 4.06
N GLN A 45 -0.80 -12.07 5.11
CA GLN A 45 -0.54 -10.78 5.77
C GLN A 45 0.93 -10.43 5.68
N VAL A 46 1.18 -9.17 5.33
CA VAL A 46 2.52 -8.60 5.27
C VAL A 46 2.59 -7.41 6.22
N GLU A 47 3.55 -7.46 7.14
CA GLU A 47 3.90 -6.34 8.00
C GLU A 47 5.16 -5.67 7.45
N PHE A 48 5.07 -4.37 7.17
CA PHE A 48 6.17 -3.59 6.62
C PHE A 48 6.24 -2.21 7.26
N LYS A 49 7.36 -1.50 7.04
CA LYS A 49 7.54 -0.15 7.57
C LYS A 49 6.86 0.91 6.73
N GLY A 50 5.95 1.67 7.31
CA GLY A 50 5.27 2.75 6.61
C GLY A 50 4.09 3.29 7.38
N GLU A 51 3.38 4.20 6.74
CA GLU A 51 2.19 4.87 7.25
C GLU A 51 1.08 4.77 6.19
N GLN A 52 -0.11 4.33 6.60
CA GLN A 52 -1.26 4.34 5.71
C GLN A 52 -1.76 5.77 5.55
N MET A 53 -1.63 6.32 4.35
CA MET A 53 -2.06 7.69 4.05
C MET A 53 -3.54 7.73 3.68
N VAL A 54 -3.94 6.83 2.78
CA VAL A 54 -5.29 6.79 2.23
C VAL A 54 -5.76 5.35 2.15
N LYS A 55 -7.03 5.15 2.46
CA LYS A 55 -7.74 3.91 2.21
C LYS A 55 -9.11 4.24 1.64
N THR A 56 -9.27 3.97 0.36
CA THR A 56 -10.55 4.12 -0.31
C THR A 56 -11.43 2.90 -0.07
N GLY A 57 -12.75 3.09 -0.22
CA GLY A 57 -13.71 2.00 -0.30
C GLY A 57 -13.71 1.32 -1.67
N TYR A 58 -14.86 0.75 -2.04
CA TYR A 58 -15.04 0.18 -3.37
C TYR A 58 -14.87 1.26 -4.45
N VAL A 59 -13.98 1.01 -5.40
CA VAL A 59 -13.78 1.88 -6.58
C VAL A 59 -13.45 1.01 -7.79
N ALA A 60 -14.15 1.23 -8.90
CA ALA A 60 -14.09 0.37 -10.08
C ALA A 60 -14.20 -1.13 -9.70
N ASP A 61 -13.27 -1.97 -10.15
CA ASP A 61 -13.19 -3.40 -9.81
C ASP A 61 -12.44 -3.70 -8.49
N CYS A 62 -12.00 -2.66 -7.78
CA CYS A 62 -11.27 -2.78 -6.51
C CYS A 62 -12.22 -2.66 -5.31
N LYS A 63 -12.20 -3.63 -4.41
CA LYS A 63 -12.86 -3.60 -3.11
C LYS A 63 -12.29 -2.49 -2.22
N SER A 64 -11.00 -2.26 -2.34
CA SER A 64 -10.33 -1.15 -1.68
C SER A 64 -9.03 -0.81 -2.40
N VAL A 65 -8.67 0.46 -2.36
CA VAL A 65 -7.34 0.95 -2.77
C VAL A 65 -6.70 1.61 -1.57
N GLN A 66 -5.49 1.18 -1.25
CA GLN A 66 -4.76 1.63 -0.08
C GLN A 66 -3.41 2.21 -0.51
N LEU A 67 -3.12 3.43 -0.09
CA LEU A 67 -1.86 4.11 -0.32
C LEU A 67 -1.10 4.24 0.99
N PHE A 68 0.17 3.87 0.94
CA PHE A 68 1.07 3.88 2.08
C PHE A 68 2.29 4.73 1.74
N LYS A 69 2.66 5.62 2.66
CA LYS A 69 3.94 6.32 2.63
C LYS A 69 4.97 5.46 3.33
N CYS A 70 6.01 5.10 2.61
CA CYS A 70 7.11 4.26 3.08
C CYS A 70 8.39 5.08 3.20
N PRO A 71 9.44 4.59 3.90
CA PRO A 71 10.69 5.33 4.08
C PRO A 71 11.38 5.75 2.78
N ASP A 72 11.34 4.89 1.75
CA ASP A 72 12.03 5.11 0.47
C ASP A 72 11.06 5.48 -0.67
N GLY A 73 9.78 5.72 -0.37
CA GLY A 73 8.80 6.11 -1.39
C GLY A 73 7.35 5.86 -0.99
N TYR A 74 6.52 5.56 -1.97
CA TYR A 74 5.09 5.31 -1.82
C TYR A 74 4.74 3.92 -2.35
N PHE A 75 3.82 3.27 -1.66
CA PHE A 75 3.30 1.96 -2.01
C PHE A 75 1.79 2.03 -2.13
N LEU A 76 1.25 1.59 -3.25
CA LEU A 76 -0.18 1.55 -3.52
C LEU A 76 -0.59 0.10 -3.75
N PHE A 77 -1.64 -0.31 -3.05
CA PHE A 77 -2.20 -1.65 -3.13
C PHE A 77 -3.67 -1.58 -3.50
N CYS A 78 -4.03 -2.29 -4.56
CA CYS A 78 -5.39 -2.42 -5.05
C CYS A 78 -5.89 -3.84 -4.81
N ASN A 79 -6.86 -3.97 -3.92
CA ASN A 79 -7.52 -5.24 -3.64
C ASN A 79 -8.72 -5.41 -4.58
N LYS A 80 -8.64 -6.35 -5.53
CA LYS A 80 -9.71 -6.62 -6.48
C LYS A 80 -10.85 -7.40 -5.83
N ALA A 81 -12.08 -6.97 -6.07
CA ALA A 81 -13.26 -7.60 -5.46
C ALA A 81 -13.59 -8.97 -6.06
N ALA A 82 -13.43 -9.12 -7.37
CA ALA A 82 -13.89 -10.28 -8.13
C ALA A 82 -12.81 -11.34 -8.41
N THR A 83 -11.53 -11.02 -8.21
CA THR A 83 -10.40 -11.87 -8.58
C THR A 83 -9.30 -11.83 -7.54
N LYS A 84 -8.57 -12.94 -7.33
CA LYS A 84 -7.39 -12.97 -6.45
C LYS A 84 -6.13 -12.29 -7.03
N ASN A 85 -6.25 -11.71 -8.23
CA ASN A 85 -5.18 -11.00 -8.93
C ASN A 85 -5.13 -9.55 -8.44
N ASN A 86 -4.77 -9.38 -7.18
CA ASN A 86 -4.49 -8.08 -6.61
C ASN A 86 -3.24 -7.51 -7.27
N TRP A 87 -3.24 -6.20 -7.43
CA TRP A 87 -2.11 -5.52 -8.06
C TRP A 87 -1.62 -4.42 -7.12
N SER A 88 -0.33 -4.17 -7.21
CA SER A 88 0.32 -3.13 -6.45
C SER A 88 1.18 -2.30 -7.38
N VAL A 89 1.48 -1.09 -6.93
CA VAL A 89 2.50 -0.27 -7.57
C VAL A 89 3.31 0.47 -6.52
N SER A 90 4.61 0.58 -6.77
CA SER A 90 5.53 1.32 -5.91
C SER A 90 6.26 2.39 -6.72
N GLY A 91 6.62 3.48 -6.07
CA GLY A 91 7.41 4.55 -6.69
C GLY A 91 8.08 5.43 -5.63
N ARG A 92 9.14 6.15 -6.00
CA ARG A 92 9.85 7.02 -5.05
C ARG A 92 9.05 8.28 -4.70
N GLY A 93 8.14 8.69 -5.59
CA GLY A 93 7.22 9.79 -5.38
C GLY A 93 5.78 9.37 -5.67
N LEU A 94 4.84 10.13 -5.10
CA LEU A 94 3.41 9.94 -5.32
C LEU A 94 3.05 10.07 -6.81
N GLU A 95 3.61 11.05 -7.51
CA GLU A 95 3.37 11.26 -8.94
C GLU A 95 3.79 10.06 -9.79
N GLU A 96 4.89 9.39 -9.43
CA GLU A 96 5.36 8.19 -10.12
C GLU A 96 4.38 7.02 -9.92
N VAL A 97 3.84 6.89 -8.71
CA VAL A 97 2.80 5.91 -8.39
C VAL A 97 1.53 6.19 -9.20
N LEU A 98 1.05 7.45 -9.18
CA LEU A 98 -0.15 7.87 -9.91
C LEU A 98 0.00 7.74 -11.43
N SER A 99 1.18 8.01 -11.98
CA SER A 99 1.46 7.87 -13.41
C SER A 99 1.47 6.41 -13.88
N LYS A 100 1.66 5.44 -12.98
CA LYS A 100 1.57 4.00 -13.29
C LYS A 100 0.14 3.47 -13.16
N LEU A 101 -0.80 4.26 -12.65
CA LEU A 101 -2.22 3.91 -12.63
C LEU A 101 -2.80 4.11 -14.04
N TYR A 102 -3.24 3.02 -14.66
CA TYR A 102 -3.96 3.07 -15.94
C TYR A 102 -5.43 3.44 -15.76
N ASP A 103 -5.96 3.28 -14.55
CA ASP A 103 -7.36 3.44 -14.22
C ASP A 103 -7.63 4.85 -13.70
N ASN A 104 -8.30 5.66 -14.52
CA ASN A 104 -8.59 7.06 -14.19
C ASN A 104 -9.57 7.18 -13.02
N GLU A 105 -10.45 6.21 -12.79
CA GLU A 105 -11.38 6.24 -11.64
C GLU A 105 -10.63 6.04 -10.33
N ILE A 106 -9.73 5.04 -10.29
CA ILE A 106 -8.86 4.82 -9.13
C ILE A 106 -8.01 6.06 -8.86
N LYS A 107 -7.42 6.64 -9.91
CA LYS A 107 -6.58 7.83 -9.80
C LYS A 107 -7.36 9.02 -9.22
N ASN A 108 -8.50 9.37 -9.82
CA ASN A 108 -9.33 10.48 -9.35
C ASN A 108 -9.77 10.29 -7.90
N LYS A 109 -10.17 9.06 -7.52
CA LYS A 109 -10.60 8.78 -6.15
C LYS A 109 -9.46 8.88 -5.15
N LEU A 110 -8.26 8.45 -5.52
CA LEU A 110 -7.06 8.64 -4.70
C LEU A 110 -6.72 10.11 -4.52
N GLU A 111 -6.77 10.91 -5.59
CA GLU A 111 -6.50 12.34 -5.53
C GLU A 111 -7.53 13.08 -4.65
N GLU A 112 -8.82 12.72 -4.74
CA GLU A 112 -9.87 13.27 -3.88
C GLU A 112 -9.67 12.94 -2.40
N GLU A 113 -9.34 11.68 -2.09
CA GLU A 113 -9.12 11.23 -0.71
C GLU A 113 -7.80 11.76 -0.14
N LEU A 114 -6.77 11.93 -0.98
CA LEU A 114 -5.52 12.60 -0.59
C LEU A 114 -5.75 14.07 -0.24
N ALA A 115 -6.44 14.81 -1.11
CA ALA A 115 -6.78 16.20 -0.86
C ALA A 115 -7.64 16.36 0.41
N SER A 116 -8.55 15.42 0.65
CA SER A 116 -9.37 15.38 1.87
C SER A 116 -8.55 15.04 3.12
N ALA A 117 -7.57 14.14 3.01
CA ALA A 117 -6.69 13.76 4.11
C ALA A 117 -5.72 14.88 4.50
N GLU A 118 -5.19 15.62 3.52
CA GLU A 118 -4.37 16.82 3.77
C GLU A 118 -5.19 17.94 4.44
N ALA A 119 -6.41 18.19 3.97
CA ALA A 119 -7.31 19.20 4.56
C ALA A 119 -7.76 18.85 6.00
N ALA A 120 -7.76 17.57 6.38
CA ALA A 120 -8.11 17.13 7.74
C ALA A 120 -6.91 17.15 8.72
N ALA A 121 -5.70 17.38 8.23
CA ALA A 121 -4.47 17.46 9.03
C ALA A 121 -4.03 18.89 9.38
N GLU A 122 -4.72 19.91 8.84
CA GLU A 122 -4.63 21.35 9.21
C GLU A 122 -5.58 21.71 10.37
#